data_AF-A0A946Y5N2-F1
#
_entry.id   AF-A0A946Y5N2-F1
#
_cell.length_a   1.000
_cell.length_b   1.000
_cell.length_c   1.000
_cell.angle_alpha   90.00
_cell.angle_beta   90.00
_cell.angle_gamma   90.00
#
_symmetry.space_group_name_H-M   'P 1'
#
loop_
_entity.id
_entity.type
_entity.pdbx_description
1 polymer ?
#
loop_
_entity_poly.entity_id
_entity_poly.type
_entity_poly.pdbx_seq_one_letter_code
_entity_poly.pdbx_strand_id
1 'polypeptide(L)' 'MTDDLTAEEAKAIRALRRLEEIWPESLWLYSAGSYGKLCVMKKRDGKQVVSGDDRHRTYSQDGIVAEVDIMNDGGDGFSP' A
#
# COMPACT_ATOMS: atom_id res chain seq x y z
N MET A 1 16.18 16.96 -5.56
CA MET A 1 16.66 16.90 -4.16
C MET A 1 16.60 15.44 -3.76
N THR A 2 17.72 14.73 -3.91
CA THR A 2 17.92 13.44 -3.24
C THR A 2 18.78 13.78 -2.05
N ASP A 3 18.12 14.06 -0.93
CA ASP A 3 18.77 14.07 0.37
C ASP A 3 19.52 12.74 0.53
N ASP A 4 20.70 12.79 1.17
CA ASP A 4 21.65 11.68 1.29
C ASP A 4 21.00 10.42 1.87
N LEU A 5 20.56 9.51 0.98
CA LEU A 5 20.13 8.18 1.37
C LEU A 5 21.36 7.39 1.81
N THR A 6 21.26 6.75 2.97
CA THR A 6 22.19 5.69 3.36
C THR A 6 22.17 4.54 2.35
N ALA A 7 23.22 3.72 2.36
CA ALA A 7 23.30 2.56 1.47
C ALA A 7 22.13 1.58 1.66
N GLU A 8 21.64 1.43 2.89
CA GLU A 8 20.50 0.55 3.20
C GLU A 8 19.17 1.14 2.71
N GLU A 9 18.95 2.44 2.85
CA GLU A 9 17.74 3.10 2.30
C GLU A 9 17.71 3.01 0.78
N ALA A 10 18.85 3.27 0.12
CA ALA A 10 18.97 3.12 -1.34
C ALA A 10 18.73 1.66 -1.79
N LYS A 11 19.17 0.67 -1.00
CA LYS A 11 18.93 -0.75 -1.26
C LYS A 11 17.45 -1.11 -1.08
N ALA A 12 16.77 -0.59 -0.06
CA ALA A 12 15.34 -0.79 0.14
C ALA A 12 14.52 -0.23 -1.05
N ILE A 13 14.83 0.99 -1.50
CA ILE A 13 14.18 1.60 -2.67
C ILE A 13 14.40 0.77 -3.94
N ARG A 14 15.64 0.30 -4.19
CA ARG A 14 15.91 -0.59 -5.32
C ARG A 14 15.14 -1.90 -5.26
N ALA A 15 14.96 -2.47 -4.07
CA ALA A 15 14.16 -3.68 -3.90
C ALA A 15 12.68 -3.43 -4.23
N LEU A 16 12.11 -2.32 -3.78
CA LEU A 16 10.74 -1.93 -4.10
C LEU A 16 10.54 -1.69 -5.61
N ARG A 17 11.50 -1.05 -6.29
CA ARG A 17 11.46 -0.87 -7.75
C ARG A 17 11.50 -2.19 -8.52
N ARG A 18 12.30 -3.15 -8.07
CA ARG A 18 12.30 -4.50 -8.67
C ARG A 18 10.98 -5.24 -8.42
N LEU A 19 10.39 -5.03 -7.24
CA LEU A 19 9.11 -5.62 -6.90
C LEU A 19 7.97 -5.06 -7.77
N GLU A 20 8.02 -3.76 -8.09
CA GLU A 20 7.07 -3.09 -9.01
C GLU A 20 7.02 -3.78 -10.39
N GLU A 21 8.18 -4.17 -10.95
CA GLU A 21 8.28 -4.81 -12.27
C GLU A 21 7.61 -6.20 -12.33
N ILE A 22 7.50 -6.89 -11.20
CA ILE A 22 6.95 -8.26 -11.12
C ILE A 22 5.65 -8.32 -10.31
N TRP A 23 5.07 -7.17 -9.97
CA TRP A 23 3.90 -7.13 -9.10
C TRP A 23 2.69 -7.76 -9.78
N PRO A 24 2.04 -8.77 -9.18
CA PRO A 24 0.89 -9.42 -9.80
C PRO A 24 -0.30 -8.44 -9.94
N GLU A 25 -0.89 -8.34 -11.13
CA GLU A 25 -2.05 -7.47 -11.37
C GLU A 25 -3.26 -7.79 -10.48
N SER A 26 -3.33 -9.01 -9.97
CA SER A 26 -4.37 -9.45 -9.03
C SER A 26 -4.20 -8.92 -7.60
N LEU A 27 -3.07 -8.27 -7.31
CA LEU A 27 -2.77 -7.67 -6.01
C LEU A 27 -2.69 -6.15 -6.12
N TRP A 28 -2.91 -5.49 -4.99
CA TRP A 28 -2.65 -4.06 -4.82
C TRP A 28 -2.27 -3.77 -3.38
N LEU A 29 -1.69 -2.59 -3.13
CA LEU A 29 -1.26 -2.16 -1.80
C LEU A 29 -2.23 -1.11 -1.27
N TYR A 30 -2.61 -1.24 -0.01
CA TYR A 30 -3.45 -0.30 0.70
C TYR A 30 -2.81 0.08 2.02
N SER A 31 -2.77 1.37 2.31
CA SER A 31 -2.31 1.90 3.59
C SER A 31 -3.52 2.05 4.50
N ALA A 32 -3.55 1.32 5.61
CA ALA A 32 -4.63 1.42 6.59
C ALA A 32 -4.28 2.51 7.61
N GLY A 33 -4.87 3.70 7.45
CA GLY A 33 -4.53 4.89 8.25
C GLY A 33 -4.70 4.77 9.76
N SER A 34 -5.45 3.79 10.26
CA SER A 34 -5.60 3.55 11.71
C SER A 34 -4.46 2.76 12.35
N TYR A 35 -3.62 2.08 11.55
CA TYR A 35 -2.56 1.20 12.10
C TYR A 35 -1.17 1.48 11.54
N GLY A 36 -1.04 2.40 10.58
CA GLY A 36 0.26 2.75 9.99
C GLY A 36 0.95 1.56 9.33
N LYS A 37 0.17 0.58 8.83
CA LYS A 37 0.63 -0.65 8.19
C LYS A 37 0.24 -0.71 6.73
N LEU A 38 1.10 -1.32 5.93
CA LEU A 38 0.88 -1.51 4.51
C LEU A 38 0.25 -2.89 4.29
N CYS A 39 -0.98 -2.92 3.81
CA CYS A 39 -1.73 -4.15 3.56
C CYS A 39 -1.59 -4.55 2.08
N VAL A 40 -1.33 -5.84 1.85
CA VAL A 40 -1.45 -6.44 0.52
C VAL A 40 -2.88 -6.92 0.36
N MET A 41 -3.53 -6.46 -0.70
CA MET A 41 -4.94 -6.68 -0.96
C MET A 41 -5.12 -7.50 -2.25
N LYS A 42 -6.03 -8.48 -2.24
CA LYS A 42 -6.40 -9.23 -3.44
C LYS A 42 -7.59 -8.58 -4.14
N LYS A 43 -7.47 -8.36 -5.45
CA LYS A 43 -8.57 -7.93 -6.32
C LYS A 43 -9.58 -9.07 -6.49
N ARG A 44 -10.86 -8.73 -6.61
CA ARG A 44 -11.92 -9.65 -7.04
C ARG A 44 -12.39 -9.22 -8.43
N ASP A 45 -12.42 -10.15 -9.37
CA ASP A 45 -12.79 -9.90 -10.78
C ASP A 45 -12.02 -8.72 -11.42
N GLY A 46 -10.73 -8.61 -11.08
CA GLY A 46 -9.85 -7.53 -11.56
C GLY A 46 -10.10 -6.16 -10.92
N LYS A 47 -11.04 -6.04 -9.98
CA LYS A 47 -11.41 -4.79 -9.31
C LYS A 47 -10.98 -4.77 -7.84
N GLN A 48 -10.71 -3.57 -7.34
CA GLN A 48 -10.53 -3.34 -5.91
C GLN A 48 -11.85 -3.66 -5.19
N VAL A 49 -11.75 -4.36 -4.05
CA VAL A 49 -12.92 -4.66 -3.21
C VAL A 49 -13.19 -3.46 -2.30
N VAL A 50 -14.01 -2.55 -2.81
CA VAL A 50 -14.53 -1.42 -2.04
C VAL A 50 -15.94 -1.72 -1.55
N SER A 51 -16.22 -1.30 -0.33
CA SER A 51 -17.55 -1.24 0.27
C SER A 51 -17.94 0.23 0.49
N GLY A 52 -19.24 0.53 0.55
CA GLY A 52 -19.74 1.91 0.66
C GLY A 52 -20.08 2.56 -0.69
N ASP A 53 -20.50 3.83 -0.64
CA ASP A 53 -20.84 4.62 -1.83
C ASP A 53 -19.61 5.30 -2.43
N ASP A 54 -19.75 5.94 -3.60
CA ASP A 54 -18.64 6.64 -4.26
C ASP A 54 -18.04 7.79 -3.44
N ARG A 55 -18.72 8.26 -2.39
CA ARG A 55 -18.26 9.36 -1.52
C ARG A 55 -17.60 8.86 -0.23
N HIS A 56 -17.85 7.62 0.17
CA HIS A 56 -17.35 6.99 1.40
C HIS A 56 -16.90 5.56 1.11
N ARG A 57 -15.97 5.42 0.16
CA ARG A 57 -15.36 4.13 -0.16
C ARG A 57 -14.56 3.67 1.05
N THR A 58 -15.08 2.66 1.72
CA THR A 58 -14.37 1.92 2.77
C THR A 58 -13.84 0.65 2.13
N TYR A 59 -12.53 0.45 2.13
CA TYR A 59 -11.97 -0.79 1.59
C TYR A 59 -12.33 -1.95 2.51
N SER A 60 -12.90 -3.01 1.94
CA SER A 60 -13.24 -4.19 2.74
C SER A 60 -11.95 -4.86 3.21
N GLN A 61 -11.80 -4.99 4.53
CA GLN A 61 -10.67 -5.70 5.13
C GLN A 61 -10.64 -7.20 4.77
N ASP A 62 -11.75 -7.75 4.26
CA ASP A 62 -11.83 -9.13 3.76
C ASP A 62 -10.96 -9.39 2.53
N GLY A 63 -10.40 -8.33 1.93
CA GLY A 63 -9.44 -8.41 0.84
C GLY A 63 -7.98 -8.51 1.28
N ILE A 64 -7.66 -8.35 2.57
CA ILE A 64 -6.28 -8.38 3.10
C ILE A 64 -5.75 -9.81 3.00
N VAL A 65 -4.62 -9.98 2.33
CA VAL A 65 -3.91 -11.27 2.25
C VAL A 65 -2.57 -11.27 3.00
N ALA A 66 -2.02 -10.09 3.28
CA ALA A 66 -0.84 -9.93 4.13
C ALA A 66 -0.75 -8.52 4.70
N GLU A 67 -0.07 -8.38 5.83
CA GLU A 67 0.34 -7.11 6.41
C GLU A 67 1.87 -6.99 6.33
N VAL A 68 2.34 -5.82 5.91
CA VAL A 68 3.75 -5.47 5.88
C VAL A 68 3.97 -4.39 6.93
N ASP A 69 4.85 -4.70 7.89
CA ASP A 69 5.19 -3.84 9.02
C ASP A 69 6.23 -2.80 8.62
N ILE A 70 5.84 -1.94 7.68
CA ILE A 70 6.58 -0.76 7.27
C ILE A 70 5.74 0.44 7.66
N MET A 71 6.31 1.35 8.45
CA MET A 71 5.66 2.60 8.83
C MET A 71 5.18 3.36 7.59
N ASN A 72 3.92 3.73 7.57
CA ASN A 72 3.29 4.56 6.55
C ASN A 72 2.21 5.42 7.19
N ASP A 73 1.85 6.51 6.52
CA ASP A 73 1.03 7.61 7.05
C ASP A 73 -0.47 7.44 6.87
N GLY A 74 -0.93 6.32 6.30
CA GLY A 74 -2.35 6.10 6.04
C GLY A 74 -2.81 6.47 4.62
N GLY A 75 -1.94 7.07 3.81
CA GLY A 75 -2.22 7.31 2.39
C GLY A 75 -3.22 8.42 2.07
N ASP A 76 -3.78 9.11 3.07
CA ASP A 76 -4.50 10.36 2.89
C ASP A 76 -3.78 11.44 3.67
N GLY A 77 -3.31 12.48 2.96
CA GLY A 77 -2.57 13.58 3.53
C GLY A 77 -3.29 14.13 4.77
N PHE A 78 -2.73 13.86 5.94
CA PHE A 78 -3.07 14.59 7.15
C PHE A 78 -2.55 16.01 6.94
N SER A 79 -3.40 16.91 6.44
CA SER A 79 -3.24 18.33 6.72
C SER A 79 -3.68 18.54 8.17
N PRO A 80 -2.78 19.00 9.07
CA PRO A 80 -3.16 19.40 10.42
C PRO A 80 -4.20 20.54 10.41
#